data_AF-A0A944SLH8-F1
#
_entry.id   AF-A0A944SLH8-F1
#
_cell.length_a   1.000
_cell.length_b   1.000
_cell.length_c   1.000
_cell.angle_alpha   90.00
_cell.angle_beta   90.00
_cell.angle_gamma   90.00
#
_symmetry.space_group_name_H-M   'P 1'
#
loop_
_entity.id
_entity.type
_entity.pdbx_description
1 polymer ?
#
loop_
_entity_poly.entity_id
_entity_poly.type
_entity_poly.pdbx_seq_one_letter_code
_entity_poly.pdbx_strand_id
1 'polypeptide(L)'
;MSAFDHQYQTILTRIMDEGHELYDPLHDIKMKALPGLTMELDIEKDGLPILTLRKMPLRLCIAEQIWFLMGEKNPDIFLGDFTKIWHDFLEEDGTIGSAYGYRWRHHFGRDQIGDLLKLLQKNPYSRHGVVIAWDPADDGLGSGTVKKNVPCPFSFTVNIIGGRLHLHSIIRSQDMMLGNPHDTAGFALLMMFLAQKLEVKPGKLTVSMSNAHVYENHYEQAREVINREISHDPIHIALPPESFSRAEQGDKALVSDIFSQIKSQYSPQPSLGRMKISEYENIDMMTI
;
A
#
# COMPACT_ATOMS: atom_id res chain seq x y z
N MET A 1 21.61 -5.08 1.59
CA MET A 1 20.39 -4.29 1.44
C MET A 1 19.38 -5.07 0.61
N SER A 2 18.10 -5.06 0.98
CA SER A 2 17.06 -5.73 0.18
C SER A 2 16.87 -5.01 -1.17
N ALA A 3 16.26 -5.69 -2.15
CA ALA A 3 15.96 -5.08 -3.45
C ALA A 3 15.01 -3.87 -3.31
N PHE A 4 14.08 -3.93 -2.34
CA PHE A 4 13.16 -2.85 -2.05
C PHE A 4 13.86 -1.63 -1.44
N ASP A 5 14.67 -1.83 -0.40
CA ASP A 5 15.43 -0.73 0.22
C ASP A 5 16.32 0.01 -0.81
N HIS A 6 16.95 -0.74 -1.72
CA HIS A 6 17.80 -0.16 -2.76
C HIS A 6 17.00 0.70 -3.76
N GLN A 7 15.87 0.19 -4.27
CA GLN A 7 15.01 0.98 -5.17
C GLN A 7 14.40 2.18 -4.45
N TYR A 8 14.02 2.02 -3.19
CA TYR A 8 13.47 3.07 -2.35
C TYR A 8 14.49 4.21 -2.13
N GLN A 9 15.72 3.89 -1.72
CA GLN A 9 16.79 4.90 -1.61
C GLN A 9 17.08 5.56 -2.94
N THR A 10 17.18 4.79 -4.03
CA THR A 10 17.44 5.33 -5.36
C THR A 10 16.39 6.36 -5.76
N ILE A 11 15.10 6.07 -5.51
CA ILE A 11 14.01 7.00 -5.81
C ILE A 11 14.04 8.21 -4.88
N LEU A 12 14.28 8.03 -3.57
CA LEU A 12 14.43 9.14 -2.64
C LEU A 12 15.58 10.08 -3.04
N THR A 13 16.75 9.54 -3.35
CA THR A 13 17.91 10.33 -3.82
C THR A 13 17.54 11.15 -5.03
N ARG A 14 16.90 10.52 -6.04
CA ARG A 14 16.45 11.24 -7.23
C ARG A 14 15.47 12.37 -6.92
N ILE A 15 14.47 12.14 -6.06
CA ILE A 15 13.53 13.20 -5.67
C ILE A 15 14.26 14.34 -4.95
N MET A 16 15.21 14.02 -4.06
CA MET A 16 15.93 15.03 -3.28
C MET A 16 16.90 15.86 -4.12
N ASP A 17 17.51 15.27 -5.15
CA ASP A 17 18.52 15.91 -6.00
C ASP A 17 17.92 16.57 -7.25
N GLU A 18 16.97 15.91 -7.91
CA GLU A 18 16.41 16.29 -9.21
C GLU A 18 14.95 16.79 -9.12
N GLY A 19 14.28 16.56 -7.99
CA GLY A 19 12.85 16.85 -7.83
C GLY A 19 12.52 18.33 -7.92
N HIS A 20 11.39 18.61 -8.57
CA HIS A 20 10.84 19.96 -8.69
C HIS A 20 10.14 20.35 -7.40
N GLU A 21 10.38 21.58 -6.93
CA GLU A 21 9.63 22.15 -5.81
C GLU A 21 8.19 22.45 -6.22
N LEU A 22 7.26 21.93 -5.45
CA LEU A 22 5.83 22.18 -5.56
C LEU A 22 5.32 22.72 -4.23
N TYR A 23 4.17 23.39 -4.26
CA TYR A 23 3.46 23.84 -3.07
C TYR A 23 2.08 23.20 -3.05
N ASP A 24 1.73 22.58 -1.92
CA ASP A 24 0.42 22.02 -1.66
C ASP A 24 -0.43 23.01 -0.87
N PRO A 25 -1.42 23.67 -1.50
CA PRO A 25 -2.27 24.62 -0.81
C PRO A 25 -3.25 23.96 0.18
N LEU A 26 -3.52 22.64 0.06
CA LEU A 26 -4.43 21.94 0.97
C LEU A 26 -3.79 21.75 2.35
N HIS A 27 -2.49 21.48 2.38
CA HIS A 27 -1.73 21.20 3.60
C HIS A 27 -0.78 22.34 4.01
N ASP A 28 -0.73 23.42 3.22
CA ASP A 28 0.16 24.58 3.40
C ASP A 28 1.63 24.16 3.57
N ILE A 29 2.13 23.33 2.66
CA ILE A 29 3.46 22.72 2.75
C ILE A 29 4.11 22.61 1.38
N LYS A 30 5.44 22.78 1.32
CA LYS A 30 6.20 22.49 0.10
C LYS A 30 6.59 21.02 0.01
N MET A 31 6.83 20.56 -1.20
CA MET A 31 7.35 19.22 -1.46
C MET A 31 8.33 19.26 -2.64
N LYS A 32 9.19 18.24 -2.73
CA LYS A 32 9.91 17.92 -3.96
C LYS A 32 9.25 16.72 -4.61
N ALA A 33 9.06 16.78 -5.92
CA ALA A 33 8.39 15.70 -6.65
C ALA A 33 9.06 15.37 -7.99
N LEU A 34 8.95 14.10 -8.39
CA LEU A 34 9.27 13.62 -9.72
C LEU A 34 8.09 12.86 -10.33
N PRO A 35 7.83 13.00 -11.63
CA PRO A 35 6.78 12.28 -12.30
C PRO A 35 7.23 10.88 -12.77
N GLY A 36 6.28 9.94 -12.83
CA GLY A 36 6.43 8.70 -13.61
C GLY A 36 7.57 7.78 -13.14
N LEU A 37 7.70 7.54 -11.84
CA LEU A 37 8.67 6.60 -11.29
C LEU A 37 8.06 5.22 -11.13
N THR A 38 8.87 4.16 -11.13
CA THR A 38 8.38 2.78 -10.98
C THR A 38 9.33 1.96 -10.12
N MET A 39 8.77 1.12 -9.27
CA MET A 39 9.47 0.02 -8.59
C MET A 39 9.02 -1.32 -9.16
N GLU A 40 9.95 -2.27 -9.28
CA GLU A 40 9.68 -3.63 -9.73
C GLU A 40 10.34 -4.65 -8.80
N LEU A 41 9.56 -5.58 -8.26
CA LEU A 41 10.01 -6.55 -7.28
C LEU A 41 9.47 -7.93 -7.65
N ASP A 42 10.34 -8.94 -7.74
CA ASP A 42 9.91 -10.33 -7.87
C ASP A 42 9.72 -10.90 -6.46
N ILE A 43 8.48 -11.07 -6.00
CA ILE A 43 8.19 -11.38 -4.58
C ILE A 43 8.71 -12.77 -4.15
N GLU A 44 8.80 -13.73 -5.07
CA GLU A 44 9.39 -15.04 -4.75
C GLU A 44 10.91 -14.94 -4.55
N LYS A 45 11.58 -14.09 -5.32
CA LYS A 45 13.04 -13.92 -5.27
C LYS A 45 13.50 -12.88 -4.25
N ASP A 46 12.84 -11.73 -4.24
CA ASP A 46 13.24 -10.52 -3.51
C ASP A 46 12.55 -10.41 -2.15
N GLY A 47 11.56 -11.26 -1.87
CA GLY A 47 10.79 -11.29 -0.63
C GLY A 47 9.72 -10.20 -0.54
N LEU A 48 9.07 -10.09 0.62
CA LEU A 48 8.15 -9.01 0.91
C LEU A 48 8.90 -7.66 0.99
N PRO A 49 8.41 -6.59 0.34
CA PRO A 49 9.02 -5.28 0.38
C PRO A 49 8.70 -4.54 1.67
N ILE A 50 9.24 -5.05 2.77
CA ILE A 50 9.21 -4.39 4.08
C ILE A 50 10.46 -3.53 4.20
N LEU A 51 10.29 -2.22 4.37
CA LEU A 51 11.39 -1.29 4.51
C LEU A 51 12.23 -1.62 5.75
N THR A 52 13.53 -1.82 5.57
CA THR A 52 14.48 -2.12 6.66
C THR A 52 15.31 -0.91 7.05
N LEU A 53 15.30 0.14 6.21
CA LEU A 53 15.98 1.40 6.49
C LEU A 53 15.35 2.22 7.62
N ARG A 54 14.15 1.85 8.09
CA ARG A 54 13.52 2.33 9.34
C ARG A 54 12.46 1.32 9.78
N LYS A 55 12.04 1.39 11.04
CA LYS A 55 10.92 0.58 11.55
C LYS A 55 9.59 0.94 10.85
N MET A 56 8.83 -0.09 10.47
CA MET A 56 7.45 -0.01 9.97
C MET A 56 6.43 -0.57 11.00
N PRO A 57 5.21 -0.02 11.10
CA PRO A 57 4.12 -0.61 11.89
C PRO A 57 3.49 -1.80 11.14
N LEU A 58 4.14 -2.96 11.23
CA LEU A 58 3.77 -4.16 10.46
C LEU A 58 2.33 -4.65 10.73
N ARG A 59 1.86 -4.63 11.98
CA ARG A 59 0.51 -5.09 12.32
C ARG A 59 -0.56 -4.26 11.63
N LEU A 60 -0.35 -2.95 11.58
CA LEU A 60 -1.23 -2.02 10.87
C LEU A 60 -1.27 -2.38 9.39
N CYS A 61 -0.11 -2.52 8.75
CA CYS A 61 -0.03 -2.85 7.32
C CYS A 61 -0.78 -4.15 6.98
N ILE A 62 -0.66 -5.18 7.83
CA ILE A 62 -1.36 -6.46 7.62
C ILE A 62 -2.87 -6.30 7.84
N ALA A 63 -3.27 -5.66 8.94
CA ALA A 63 -4.68 -5.47 9.28
C ALA A 63 -5.43 -4.65 8.23
N GLU A 64 -4.79 -3.62 7.68
CA GLU A 64 -5.35 -2.79 6.62
C GLU A 64 -5.66 -3.60 5.36
N GLN A 65 -4.74 -4.48 4.93
CA GLN A 65 -4.99 -5.33 3.77
C GLN A 65 -6.11 -6.36 4.01
N ILE A 66 -6.22 -6.87 5.23
CA ILE A 66 -7.36 -7.73 5.61
C ILE A 66 -8.66 -6.93 5.56
N TRP A 67 -8.69 -5.73 6.14
CA TRP A 67 -9.86 -4.85 6.10
C TRP A 67 -10.28 -4.49 4.67
N PHE A 68 -9.33 -4.24 3.77
CA PHE A 68 -9.64 -4.04 2.35
C PHE A 68 -10.27 -5.28 1.70
N LEU A 69 -9.77 -6.49 2.01
CA LEU A 69 -10.35 -7.72 1.49
C LEU A 69 -11.74 -8.01 2.07
N MET A 70 -12.09 -7.51 3.26
CA MET A 70 -13.45 -7.59 3.81
C MET A 70 -14.47 -6.77 3.01
N GLY A 71 -14.03 -5.72 2.30
CA GLY A 71 -14.93 -4.82 1.59
C GLY A 71 -15.55 -3.72 2.47
N GLU A 72 -15.09 -3.59 3.71
CA GLU A 72 -15.69 -2.67 4.67
C GLU A 72 -15.33 -1.19 4.41
N LYS A 73 -16.21 -0.28 4.86
CA LYS A 73 -15.96 1.17 4.88
C LYS A 73 -16.00 1.79 6.28
N ASN A 74 -16.44 1.06 7.29
CA ASN A 74 -16.35 1.50 8.68
C ASN A 74 -15.09 0.88 9.33
N PRO A 75 -14.11 1.69 9.78
CA PRO A 75 -12.90 1.16 10.37
C PRO A 75 -13.16 0.43 11.70
N ASP A 76 -14.18 0.81 12.49
CA ASP A 76 -14.46 0.21 13.80
C ASP A 76 -14.96 -1.25 13.73
N ILE A 77 -15.29 -1.75 12.54
CA ILE A 77 -15.66 -3.17 12.35
C ILE A 77 -14.45 -4.09 12.56
N PHE A 78 -13.25 -3.65 12.19
CA PHE A 78 -12.04 -4.48 12.26
C PHE A 78 -10.77 -3.65 12.47
N LEU A 79 -10.52 -2.67 11.60
CA LEU A 79 -9.26 -1.94 11.56
C LEU A 79 -9.01 -1.09 12.82
N GLY A 80 -10.08 -0.61 13.46
CA GLY A 80 -10.07 0.20 14.67
C GLY A 80 -9.41 -0.46 15.88
N ASP A 81 -9.29 -1.79 15.90
CA ASP A 81 -8.59 -2.54 16.94
C ASP A 81 -7.05 -2.51 16.76
N PHE A 82 -6.59 -2.19 15.55
CA PHE A 82 -5.17 -2.21 15.19
C PHE A 82 -4.61 -0.81 14.98
N THR A 83 -5.44 0.15 14.56
CA THR A 83 -5.04 1.53 14.33
C THR A 83 -6.22 2.50 14.35
N LYS A 84 -5.94 3.75 14.71
CA LYS A 84 -6.89 4.86 14.64
C LYS A 84 -6.58 5.86 13.54
N ILE A 85 -5.55 5.64 12.72
CA ILE A 85 -5.15 6.55 11.62
C ILE A 85 -6.32 6.85 10.67
N TRP A 86 -7.12 5.83 10.35
CA TRP A 86 -8.27 6.00 9.45
C TRP A 86 -9.41 6.85 10.04
N HIS A 87 -9.41 7.14 11.34
CA HIS A 87 -10.45 7.95 11.97
C HIS A 87 -10.40 9.42 11.55
N ASP A 88 -9.23 9.91 11.12
CA ASP A 88 -9.06 11.27 10.58
C ASP A 88 -9.81 11.47 9.25
N PHE A 89 -10.24 10.38 8.60
CA PHE A 89 -10.95 10.38 7.31
C PHE A 89 -12.44 9.99 7.43
N LEU A 90 -12.98 9.90 8.65
CA LEU A 90 -14.39 9.58 8.86
C LEU A 90 -15.31 10.69 8.33
N GLU A 91 -16.35 10.27 7.63
CA GLU A 91 -17.52 11.08 7.32
C GLU A 91 -18.47 11.13 8.52
N GLU A 92 -19.48 11.99 8.46
CA GLU A 92 -20.46 12.16 9.56
C GLU A 92 -21.21 10.87 9.91
N ASP A 93 -21.32 9.92 8.97
CA ASP A 93 -21.96 8.63 9.17
C ASP A 93 -21.06 7.57 9.83
N GLY A 94 -19.82 7.93 10.19
CA GLY A 94 -18.85 7.01 10.79
C GLY A 94 -18.21 6.05 9.79
N THR A 95 -18.28 6.35 8.49
CA THR A 95 -17.65 5.56 7.43
C THR A 95 -16.67 6.37 6.60
N ILE A 96 -15.95 5.69 5.70
CA ILE A 96 -14.95 6.29 4.82
C ILE A 96 -15.34 5.95 3.39
N GLY A 97 -15.96 6.88 2.68
CA GLY A 97 -16.46 6.64 1.32
C GLY A 97 -15.33 6.31 0.32
N SER A 98 -14.09 6.69 0.60
CA SER A 98 -12.90 6.37 -0.20
C SER A 98 -12.19 5.07 0.20
N ALA A 99 -12.71 4.31 1.18
CA ALA A 99 -12.09 3.06 1.64
C ALA A 99 -11.89 2.07 0.48
N TYR A 100 -10.66 1.63 0.27
CA TYR A 100 -10.29 0.81 -0.90
C TYR A 100 -11.08 -0.49 -0.98
N GLY A 101 -11.28 -1.19 0.14
CA GLY A 101 -12.07 -2.43 0.16
C GLY A 101 -13.50 -2.22 -0.33
N TYR A 102 -14.17 -1.20 0.21
CA TYR A 102 -15.50 -0.81 -0.25
C TYR A 102 -15.53 -0.42 -1.74
N ARG A 103 -14.52 0.33 -2.22
CA ARG A 103 -14.39 0.68 -3.65
C ARG A 103 -14.21 -0.56 -4.52
N TRP A 104 -13.43 -1.54 -4.08
CA TRP A 104 -13.20 -2.76 -4.83
C TRP A 104 -14.40 -3.70 -4.85
N ARG A 105 -15.19 -3.76 -3.76
CA ARG A 105 -16.23 -4.80 -3.60
C ARG A 105 -17.68 -4.34 -3.76
N HIS A 106 -17.97 -3.05 -3.54
CA HIS A 106 -19.36 -2.60 -3.39
C HIS A 106 -19.69 -1.29 -4.11
N HIS A 107 -18.80 -0.29 -4.07
CA HIS A 107 -19.09 1.08 -4.55
C HIS A 107 -19.66 1.15 -5.97
N PHE A 108 -19.09 0.38 -6.90
CA PHE A 108 -19.51 0.37 -8.31
C PHE A 108 -20.66 -0.61 -8.61
N GLY A 109 -21.39 -1.05 -7.59
CA GLY A 109 -22.47 -2.04 -7.73
C GLY A 109 -21.98 -3.43 -8.13
N ARG A 110 -20.69 -3.74 -7.92
CA ARG A 110 -20.07 -5.03 -8.26
C ARG A 110 -18.89 -5.36 -7.35
N ASP A 111 -18.63 -6.65 -7.20
CA ASP A 111 -17.45 -7.18 -6.50
C ASP A 111 -16.29 -7.41 -7.47
N GLN A 112 -15.43 -6.41 -7.66
CA GLN A 112 -14.32 -6.49 -8.60
C GLN A 112 -13.27 -7.54 -8.19
N ILE A 113 -13.06 -7.78 -6.89
CA ILE A 113 -12.12 -8.80 -6.39
C ILE A 113 -12.70 -10.20 -6.65
N GLY A 114 -13.96 -10.44 -6.28
CA GLY A 114 -14.63 -11.70 -6.53
C GLY A 114 -14.73 -12.01 -8.03
N ASP A 115 -15.06 -11.01 -8.85
CA ASP A 115 -15.11 -11.15 -10.30
C ASP A 115 -13.73 -11.42 -10.92
N LEU A 116 -12.68 -10.77 -10.41
CA LEU A 116 -11.29 -11.02 -10.81
C LEU A 116 -10.90 -12.48 -10.56
N LEU A 117 -11.21 -13.01 -9.38
CA LEU A 117 -10.92 -14.40 -9.04
C LEU A 117 -11.67 -15.37 -9.96
N LYS A 118 -12.98 -15.16 -10.15
CA LYS A 118 -13.78 -15.98 -11.08
C LYS A 118 -13.24 -15.93 -12.51
N LEU A 119 -12.82 -14.75 -12.96
CA LEU A 119 -12.22 -14.55 -14.28
C LEU A 119 -10.94 -15.37 -14.44
N LEU A 120 -10.01 -15.26 -13.51
CA LEU A 120 -8.69 -15.91 -13.60
C LEU A 120 -8.76 -17.41 -13.31
N GLN A 121 -9.71 -17.88 -12.49
CA GLN A 121 -9.99 -19.32 -12.34
C GLN A 121 -10.51 -19.93 -13.64
N LYS A 122 -11.42 -19.22 -14.34
CA LYS A 122 -12.00 -19.69 -15.61
C LYS A 122 -11.03 -19.58 -16.79
N ASN A 123 -10.25 -18.50 -16.83
CA ASN A 123 -9.27 -18.22 -17.88
C ASN A 123 -8.03 -17.53 -17.28
N PRO A 124 -7.02 -18.30 -16.85
CA PRO A 124 -5.80 -17.77 -16.26
C PRO A 124 -5.04 -16.77 -17.14
N TYR A 125 -5.20 -16.87 -18.46
CA TYR A 125 -4.50 -16.02 -19.44
C TYR A 125 -5.27 -14.74 -19.80
N SER A 126 -6.38 -14.46 -19.10
CA SER A 126 -7.15 -13.25 -19.33
C SER A 126 -6.30 -12.01 -19.05
N ARG A 127 -6.40 -11.03 -19.95
CA ARG A 127 -5.79 -9.69 -19.80
C ARG A 127 -6.77 -8.66 -19.24
N HIS A 128 -7.93 -9.12 -18.78
CA HIS A 128 -9.03 -8.26 -18.30
C HIS A 128 -9.07 -8.17 -16.77
N GLY A 129 -8.05 -8.68 -16.07
CA GLY A 129 -7.94 -8.56 -14.61
C GLY A 129 -7.59 -7.14 -14.21
N VAL A 130 -8.57 -6.24 -14.21
CA VAL A 130 -8.42 -4.82 -13.86
C VAL A 130 -9.35 -4.50 -12.69
N VAL A 131 -8.81 -3.85 -11.67
CA VAL A 131 -9.57 -3.34 -10.53
C VAL A 131 -9.36 -1.83 -10.45
N ILE A 132 -10.44 -1.10 -10.20
CA ILE A 132 -10.45 0.37 -10.15
C ILE A 132 -11.03 0.80 -8.80
N ALA A 133 -10.35 1.74 -8.13
CA ALA A 133 -10.85 2.41 -6.94
C ALA A 133 -11.42 3.81 -7.25
N TRP A 134 -10.94 4.45 -8.32
CA TRP A 134 -11.35 5.79 -8.74
C TRP A 134 -12.75 5.82 -9.32
N ASP A 135 -13.62 6.66 -8.77
CA ASP A 135 -14.92 6.95 -9.36
C ASP A 135 -14.88 8.28 -10.12
N PRO A 136 -14.91 8.29 -11.47
CA PRO A 136 -14.89 9.53 -12.25
C PRO A 136 -16.13 10.42 -12.04
N ALA A 137 -17.24 9.89 -11.52
CA ALA A 137 -18.43 10.68 -11.22
C ALA A 137 -18.25 11.55 -9.97
N ASP A 138 -17.38 11.13 -9.06
CA ASP A 138 -17.32 11.61 -7.68
C ASP A 138 -15.92 12.12 -7.28
N ASP A 139 -14.86 11.47 -7.77
CA ASP A 139 -13.46 11.75 -7.45
C ASP A 139 -12.80 12.67 -8.50
N GLY A 140 -12.10 13.70 -8.01
CA GLY A 140 -11.25 14.62 -8.79
C GLY A 140 -12.03 15.56 -9.70
N LEU A 141 -12.14 15.23 -10.99
CA LEU A 141 -12.78 16.10 -12.00
C LEU A 141 -14.32 16.09 -11.88
N GLY A 142 -14.87 15.11 -11.15
CA GLY A 142 -16.29 15.03 -10.81
C GLY A 142 -16.67 15.97 -9.65
N SER A 143 -17.97 16.23 -9.52
CA SER A 143 -18.66 16.98 -8.43
C SER A 143 -18.22 18.42 -8.09
N GLY A 144 -17.09 18.92 -8.59
CA GLY A 144 -16.59 20.27 -8.28
C GLY A 144 -16.20 20.49 -6.81
N THR A 145 -16.17 19.43 -5.99
CA THR A 145 -15.80 19.49 -4.57
C THR A 145 -14.39 18.94 -4.36
N VAL A 146 -13.56 19.71 -3.66
CA VAL A 146 -12.27 19.23 -3.14
C VAL A 146 -12.59 18.27 -1.99
N LYS A 147 -12.51 16.97 -2.26
CA LYS A 147 -12.62 15.95 -1.22
C LYS A 147 -11.33 15.87 -0.42
N LYS A 148 -11.46 15.75 0.91
CA LYS A 148 -10.32 15.58 1.81
C LYS A 148 -9.53 14.31 1.51
N ASN A 149 -10.20 13.24 1.08
CA ASN A 149 -9.55 11.96 0.79
C ASN A 149 -10.14 11.32 -0.48
N VAL A 150 -9.28 11.01 -1.45
CA VAL A 150 -9.62 10.27 -2.67
C VAL A 150 -8.54 9.22 -2.96
N PRO A 151 -8.88 8.08 -3.57
CA PRO A 151 -7.95 6.95 -3.74
C PRO A 151 -6.61 7.36 -4.39
N CYS A 152 -5.48 7.09 -3.73
CA CYS A 152 -4.14 7.33 -4.28
C CYS A 152 -3.72 6.19 -5.23
N PRO A 153 -3.66 4.92 -4.78
CA PRO A 153 -3.76 3.76 -5.67
C PRO A 153 -5.16 3.71 -6.28
N PHE A 154 -5.25 4.15 -7.53
CA PHE A 154 -6.53 4.36 -8.18
C PHE A 154 -6.91 3.16 -9.06
N SER A 155 -5.93 2.36 -9.47
CA SER A 155 -6.13 1.12 -10.22
C SER A 155 -4.97 0.15 -10.02
N PHE A 156 -5.27 -1.14 -10.13
CA PHE A 156 -4.25 -2.16 -10.36
C PHE A 156 -4.74 -3.20 -11.37
N THR A 157 -3.78 -3.90 -11.99
CA THR A 157 -4.05 -5.05 -12.86
C THR A 157 -3.41 -6.32 -12.31
N VAL A 158 -4.04 -7.45 -12.59
CA VAL A 158 -3.56 -8.78 -12.18
C VAL A 158 -3.56 -9.70 -13.40
N ASN A 159 -2.42 -10.35 -13.65
CA ASN A 159 -2.24 -11.26 -14.77
C ASN A 159 -1.50 -12.52 -14.30
N ILE A 160 -1.83 -13.68 -14.87
CA ILE A 160 -1.04 -14.90 -14.68
C ILE A 160 -0.18 -15.13 -15.92
N ILE A 161 1.13 -15.00 -15.78
CA ILE A 161 2.12 -15.14 -16.86
C ILE A 161 3.18 -16.13 -16.39
N GLY A 162 3.50 -17.14 -17.21
CA GLY A 162 4.47 -18.17 -16.83
C GLY A 162 4.08 -18.96 -15.57
N GLY A 163 2.77 -19.10 -15.30
CA GLY A 163 2.26 -19.80 -14.10
C GLY A 163 2.40 -19.02 -12.79
N ARG A 164 2.73 -17.73 -12.85
CA ARG A 164 2.90 -16.85 -11.68
C ARG A 164 1.95 -15.66 -11.78
N LEU A 165 1.43 -15.21 -10.63
CA LEU A 165 0.53 -14.06 -10.55
C LEU A 165 1.33 -12.77 -10.42
N HIS A 166 1.17 -11.87 -11.37
CA HIS A 166 1.79 -10.55 -11.40
C HIS A 166 0.75 -9.49 -11.07
N LEU A 167 1.13 -8.48 -10.30
CA LEU A 167 0.29 -7.34 -9.96
C LEU A 167 0.99 -6.04 -10.36
N HIS A 168 0.29 -5.18 -11.10
CA HIS A 168 0.78 -3.84 -11.44
C HIS A 168 -0.17 -2.80 -10.86
N SER A 169 0.28 -2.08 -9.83
CA SER A 169 -0.44 -0.99 -9.18
C SER A 169 -0.03 0.36 -9.77
N ILE A 170 -1.02 1.23 -10.01
CA ILE A 170 -0.82 2.59 -10.47
C ILE A 170 -1.33 3.55 -9.41
N ILE A 171 -0.43 4.41 -8.94
CA ILE A 171 -0.65 5.33 -7.84
C ILE A 171 -0.50 6.75 -8.38
N ARG A 172 -1.54 7.58 -8.25
CA ARG A 172 -1.54 8.94 -8.81
C ARG A 172 -0.69 9.92 -8.00
N SER A 173 -0.57 9.69 -6.69
CA SER A 173 0.08 10.55 -5.71
C SER A 173 0.70 9.68 -4.64
N GLN A 174 2.00 9.74 -4.46
CA GLN A 174 2.75 8.86 -3.57
C GLN A 174 3.72 9.66 -2.71
N ASP A 175 3.37 9.78 -1.43
CA ASP A 175 4.30 10.25 -0.39
C ASP A 175 5.32 9.14 -0.16
N MET A 176 6.57 9.42 -0.54
CA MET A 176 7.64 8.44 -0.42
C MET A 176 8.00 8.14 1.03
N MET A 177 7.86 9.09 1.96
CA MET A 177 8.31 8.91 3.33
C MET A 177 7.30 8.15 4.19
N LEU A 178 6.00 8.38 3.98
CA LEU A 178 4.94 7.71 4.73
C LEU A 178 4.22 6.65 3.90
N GLY A 179 3.64 7.03 2.75
CA GLY A 179 2.77 6.15 1.95
C GLY A 179 3.50 4.97 1.31
N ASN A 180 4.58 5.22 0.58
CA ASN A 180 5.18 4.23 -0.32
C ASN A 180 5.58 2.91 0.37
N PRO A 181 6.25 2.92 1.56
CA PRO A 181 6.58 1.68 2.25
C PRO A 181 5.34 0.84 2.58
N HIS A 182 4.25 1.49 2.98
CA HIS A 182 2.99 0.83 3.34
C HIS A 182 2.27 0.30 2.10
N ASP A 183 2.11 1.13 1.07
CA ASP A 183 1.44 0.74 -0.17
C ASP A 183 2.14 -0.44 -0.85
N THR A 184 3.48 -0.38 -0.95
CA THR A 184 4.26 -1.41 -1.64
C THR A 184 4.19 -2.75 -0.90
N ALA A 185 4.36 -2.75 0.43
CA ALA A 185 4.17 -3.93 1.27
C ALA A 185 2.73 -4.47 1.19
N GLY A 186 1.76 -3.56 1.20
CA GLY A 186 0.34 -3.87 1.11
C GLY A 186 -0.05 -4.56 -0.18
N PHE A 187 0.35 -4.01 -1.33
CA PHE A 187 0.11 -4.63 -2.64
C PHE A 187 0.84 -5.96 -2.82
N ALA A 188 2.04 -6.12 -2.23
CA ALA A 188 2.72 -7.42 -2.21
C ALA A 188 1.90 -8.46 -1.42
N LEU A 189 1.36 -8.08 -0.26
CA LEU A 189 0.54 -8.96 0.55
C LEU A 189 -0.80 -9.30 -0.13
N LEU A 190 -1.46 -8.31 -0.75
CA LEU A 190 -2.65 -8.53 -1.60
C LEU A 190 -2.35 -9.53 -2.72
N MET A 191 -1.23 -9.33 -3.43
CA MET A 191 -0.79 -10.23 -4.50
C MET A 191 -0.61 -11.67 -3.97
N MET A 192 -0.04 -11.84 -2.77
CA MET A 192 0.12 -13.16 -2.16
C MET A 192 -1.23 -13.80 -1.78
N PHE A 193 -2.19 -13.04 -1.22
CA PHE A 193 -3.53 -13.56 -0.94
C PHE A 193 -4.24 -14.04 -2.22
N LEU A 194 -4.18 -13.24 -3.29
CA LEU A 194 -4.76 -13.60 -4.58
C LEU A 194 -4.06 -14.82 -5.19
N ALA A 195 -2.73 -14.88 -5.13
CA ALA A 195 -1.95 -15.99 -5.65
C ALA A 195 -2.29 -17.31 -4.94
N GLN A 196 -2.40 -17.28 -3.60
CA GLN A 196 -2.82 -18.44 -2.83
C GLN A 196 -4.24 -18.89 -3.21
N LYS A 197 -5.19 -17.96 -3.35
CA LYS A 197 -6.59 -18.28 -3.72
C LYS A 197 -6.72 -18.85 -5.13
N LEU A 198 -5.80 -18.51 -6.02
CA LEU A 198 -5.74 -18.98 -7.40
C LEU A 198 -4.78 -20.18 -7.59
N GLU A 199 -4.21 -20.70 -6.49
CA GLU A 199 -3.28 -21.84 -6.49
C GLU A 199 -2.06 -21.65 -7.41
N VAL A 200 -1.59 -20.40 -7.54
CA VAL A 200 -0.40 -20.03 -8.30
C VAL A 200 0.64 -19.37 -7.40
N LYS A 201 1.88 -19.27 -7.87
CA LYS A 201 2.94 -18.59 -7.14
C LYS A 201 2.89 -17.06 -7.35
N PRO A 202 3.29 -16.25 -6.35
CA PRO A 202 3.48 -14.82 -6.57
C PRO A 202 4.60 -14.57 -7.59
N GLY A 203 4.39 -13.59 -8.43
CA GLY A 203 5.27 -13.14 -9.50
C GLY A 203 5.89 -11.78 -9.19
N LYS A 204 5.90 -10.92 -10.21
CA LYS A 204 6.36 -9.53 -10.08
C LYS A 204 5.26 -8.61 -9.58
N LEU A 205 5.60 -7.80 -8.60
CA LEU A 205 4.89 -6.59 -8.23
C LEU A 205 5.53 -5.40 -8.93
N THR A 206 4.73 -4.61 -9.65
CA THR A 206 5.13 -3.32 -10.22
C THR A 206 4.32 -2.22 -9.55
N VAL A 207 4.98 -1.18 -9.04
CA VAL A 207 4.33 0.00 -8.46
C VAL A 207 4.73 1.22 -9.27
N SER A 208 3.80 1.73 -10.08
CA SER A 208 3.99 2.94 -10.87
C SER A 208 3.41 4.16 -10.16
N MET A 209 4.26 5.17 -9.94
CA MET A 209 3.95 6.39 -9.19
C MET A 209 3.93 7.56 -10.16
N SER A 210 2.76 8.15 -10.34
CA SER A 210 2.56 9.27 -11.27
C SER A 210 3.17 10.56 -10.75
N ASN A 211 3.02 10.82 -9.44
CA ASN A 211 3.67 11.89 -8.70
C ASN A 211 4.29 11.26 -7.44
N ALA A 212 5.60 11.06 -7.43
CA ALA A 212 6.34 10.60 -6.26
C ALA A 212 7.00 11.81 -5.60
N HIS A 213 6.70 12.04 -4.32
CA HIS A 213 7.12 13.26 -3.62
C HIS A 213 7.61 13.00 -2.20
N VAL A 214 8.33 13.99 -1.67
CA VAL A 214 8.75 14.11 -0.28
C VAL A 214 8.33 15.48 0.22
N TYR A 215 7.59 15.54 1.32
CA TYR A 215 7.22 16.79 1.97
C TYR A 215 8.44 17.46 2.64
N GLU A 216 8.46 18.80 2.68
CA GLU A 216 9.63 19.55 3.15
C GLU A 216 9.98 19.27 4.62
N ASN A 217 8.97 18.98 5.44
CA ASN A 217 9.15 18.61 6.84
C ASN A 217 9.72 17.19 7.03
N HIS A 218 9.91 16.42 5.95
CA HIS A 218 10.58 15.11 5.97
C HIS A 218 11.94 15.13 5.26
N TYR A 219 12.44 16.28 4.79
CA TYR A 219 13.70 16.33 4.04
C TYR A 219 14.90 15.82 4.84
N GLU A 220 15.01 16.15 6.12
CA GLU A 220 16.12 15.68 6.96
C GLU A 220 16.05 14.16 7.16
N GLN A 221 14.86 13.63 7.44
CA GLN A 221 14.63 12.18 7.54
C GLN A 221 14.91 11.47 6.22
N ALA A 222 14.54 12.07 5.08
CA ALA A 222 14.83 11.52 3.76
C ALA A 222 16.35 11.46 3.51
N ARG A 223 17.09 12.54 3.82
CA ARG A 223 18.55 12.57 3.74
C ARG A 223 19.20 11.56 4.66
N GLU A 224 18.68 11.39 5.87
CA GLU A 224 19.18 10.37 6.79
C GLU A 224 19.00 8.97 6.18
N VAL A 225 17.80 8.64 5.70
CA VAL A 225 17.49 7.35 5.08
C VAL A 225 18.34 7.08 3.86
N ILE A 226 18.57 8.07 3.00
CA ILE A 226 19.44 7.94 1.83
C ILE A 226 20.85 7.52 2.22
N ASN A 227 21.36 7.99 3.37
CA ASN A 227 22.71 7.70 3.85
C ASN A 227 22.80 6.46 4.77
N ARG A 228 21.67 5.81 5.10
CA ARG A 228 21.69 4.59 5.91
C ARG A 228 22.19 3.40 5.10
N GLU A 229 23.13 2.66 5.68
CA GLU A 229 23.57 1.38 5.15
C GLU A 229 23.00 0.23 5.99
N ILE A 230 22.56 -0.83 5.32
CA ILE A 230 22.06 -2.03 6.00
C ILE A 230 22.30 -3.30 5.16
N SER A 231 22.74 -4.35 5.84
CA SER A 231 22.70 -5.72 5.33
C SER A 231 21.54 -6.44 6.00
N HIS A 232 20.56 -6.85 5.21
CA HIS A 232 19.35 -7.53 5.66
C HIS A 232 18.93 -8.50 4.56
N ASP A 233 18.59 -9.74 4.96
CA ASP A 233 18.17 -10.80 4.06
C ASP A 233 16.70 -10.61 3.64
N PRO A 234 16.31 -10.98 2.40
CA PRO A 234 14.92 -10.96 1.98
C PRO A 234 13.96 -11.62 2.98
N ILE A 235 12.83 -10.97 3.27
CA ILE A 235 11.81 -11.51 4.17
C ILE A 235 10.85 -12.38 3.37
N HIS A 236 10.84 -13.67 3.64
CA HIS A 236 9.91 -14.61 3.00
C HIS A 236 8.89 -15.13 4.01
N ILE A 237 7.63 -15.15 3.61
CA ILE A 237 6.56 -15.74 4.42
C ILE A 237 5.81 -16.80 3.63
N ALA A 238 5.26 -17.78 4.33
CA ALA A 238 4.23 -18.65 3.80
C ALA A 238 2.89 -18.20 4.40
N LEU A 239 1.98 -17.73 3.55
CA LEU A 239 0.65 -17.39 4.02
C LEU A 239 0.00 -18.63 4.68
N PRO A 240 -0.62 -18.47 5.87
CA PRO A 240 -1.42 -19.54 6.46
C PRO A 240 -2.44 -20.13 5.47
N PRO A 241 -2.89 -21.38 5.65
CA PRO A 241 -3.95 -21.94 4.81
C PRO A 241 -5.21 -21.07 4.81
N GLU A 242 -5.89 -21.02 3.66
CA GLU A 242 -7.14 -20.26 3.49
C GLU A 242 -7.03 -18.77 3.84
N SER A 243 -5.84 -18.16 3.72
CA SER A 243 -5.60 -16.79 4.14
C SER A 243 -6.52 -15.78 3.46
N PHE A 244 -6.83 -15.95 2.17
CA PHE A 244 -7.78 -15.09 1.47
C PHE A 244 -9.18 -15.19 2.11
N SER A 245 -9.68 -16.41 2.29
CA SER A 245 -11.01 -16.67 2.88
C SER A 245 -11.09 -16.18 4.33
N ARG A 246 -10.02 -16.35 5.12
CA ARG A 246 -9.88 -15.83 6.49
C ARG A 246 -9.85 -14.30 6.52
N ALA A 247 -9.18 -13.67 5.56
CA ALA A 247 -9.16 -12.22 5.45
C ALA A 247 -10.54 -11.64 5.12
N GLU A 248 -11.29 -12.26 4.20
CA GLU A 248 -12.68 -11.87 3.90
C GLU A 248 -13.59 -11.93 5.14
N GLN A 249 -13.31 -12.83 6.07
CA GLN A 249 -14.07 -13.01 7.30
C GLN A 249 -13.60 -12.09 8.44
N GLY A 250 -12.58 -11.26 8.22
CA GLY A 250 -12.00 -10.41 9.26
C GLY A 250 -11.35 -11.20 10.40
N ASP A 251 -10.68 -12.32 10.08
CA ASP A 251 -9.98 -13.12 11.08
C ASP A 251 -8.79 -12.36 11.69
N LYS A 252 -8.95 -11.89 12.93
CA LYS A 252 -7.90 -11.18 13.67
C LYS A 252 -6.68 -12.07 13.98
N ALA A 253 -6.84 -13.38 14.07
CA ALA A 253 -5.72 -14.29 14.28
C ALA A 253 -4.78 -14.30 13.06
N LEU A 254 -5.31 -14.11 11.85
CA LEU A 254 -4.50 -14.04 10.63
C LEU A 254 -3.48 -12.88 10.67
N VAL A 255 -3.84 -11.75 11.28
CA VAL A 255 -2.90 -10.63 11.50
C VAL A 255 -1.69 -11.10 12.31
N SER A 256 -1.93 -11.84 13.40
CA SER A 256 -0.89 -12.32 14.29
C SER A 256 -0.03 -13.42 13.63
N ASP A 257 -0.66 -14.32 12.88
CA ASP A 257 0.02 -15.38 12.14
C ASP A 257 1.03 -14.80 11.14
N ILE A 258 0.60 -13.85 10.31
CA ILE A 258 1.47 -13.18 9.32
C ILE A 258 2.53 -12.34 10.03
N PHE A 259 2.12 -11.56 11.05
CA PHE A 259 3.04 -10.69 11.79
C PHE A 259 4.20 -11.48 12.42
N SER A 260 3.91 -12.64 13.03
CA SER A 260 4.95 -13.45 13.68
C SER A 260 6.05 -13.91 12.71
N GLN A 261 5.67 -14.30 11.49
CA GLN A 261 6.60 -14.72 10.45
C GLN A 261 7.49 -13.56 10.00
N ILE A 262 6.91 -12.40 9.68
CA ILE A 262 7.67 -11.21 9.29
C ILE A 262 8.58 -10.78 10.44
N LYS A 263 8.04 -10.71 11.67
CA LYS A 263 8.79 -10.21 12.83
C LYS A 263 10.02 -11.06 13.16
N SER A 264 9.98 -12.37 12.92
CA SER A 264 11.11 -13.27 13.14
C SER A 264 12.32 -13.01 12.22
N GLN A 265 12.08 -12.36 11.07
CA GLN A 265 13.09 -12.05 10.05
C GLN A 265 13.43 -10.54 10.02
N TYR A 266 12.59 -9.69 10.62
CA TYR A 266 12.67 -8.24 10.47
C TYR A 266 13.58 -7.58 11.51
N SER A 267 14.74 -7.10 11.04
CA SER A 267 15.74 -6.37 11.84
C SER A 267 16.07 -5.01 11.18
N PRO A 268 15.19 -4.00 11.30
CA PRO A 268 15.39 -2.70 10.66
C PRO A 268 16.36 -1.80 11.43
N GLN A 269 16.85 -0.77 10.75
CA GLN A 269 17.46 0.40 11.38
C GLN A 269 16.46 1.11 12.32
N PRO A 270 16.96 1.90 13.31
CA PRO A 270 16.12 2.60 14.28
C PRO A 270 15.03 3.49 13.66
N SER A 271 14.06 3.88 14.48
CA SER A 271 13.05 4.87 14.08
C SER A 271 13.70 6.21 13.66
N LEU A 272 13.05 6.94 12.76
CA LEU A 272 13.39 8.33 12.37
C LEU A 272 12.67 9.38 13.24
N GLY A 273 11.99 8.94 14.30
CA GLY A 273 11.10 9.80 15.08
C GLY A 273 9.77 10.07 14.37
N ARG A 274 8.90 10.84 15.03
CA ARG A 274 7.54 11.11 14.54
C ARG A 274 7.58 11.90 13.24
N MET A 275 6.88 11.41 12.23
CA MET A 275 6.68 12.08 10.94
C MET A 275 5.18 12.32 10.75
N LYS A 276 4.80 13.51 10.27
CA LYS A 276 3.41 13.90 9.95
C LYS A 276 3.41 14.73 8.67
N ILE A 277 2.34 14.72 7.90
CA ILE A 277 2.22 15.55 6.68
C ILE A 277 1.94 17.01 7.06
N SER A 278 1.01 17.27 7.98
CA SER A 278 0.71 18.62 8.49
C SER A 278 0.44 18.62 10.01
N GLU A 279 0.40 19.80 10.63
CA GLU A 279 -0.02 19.95 12.05
C GLU A 279 -1.46 19.50 12.30
N TYR A 280 -2.28 19.44 11.24
CA TYR A 280 -3.70 19.09 11.29
C TYR A 280 -4.00 17.62 11.00
N GLU A 281 -3.04 16.87 10.44
CA GLU A 281 -3.16 15.44 10.21
C GLU A 281 -2.36 14.65 11.25
N ASN A 282 -3.06 13.93 12.13
CA ASN A 282 -2.45 13.09 13.15
C ASN A 282 -2.14 11.69 12.61
N ILE A 283 -1.64 11.59 11.38
CA ILE A 283 -1.11 10.33 10.83
C ILE A 283 0.21 10.02 11.55
N ASP A 284 0.10 9.49 12.76
CA ASP A 284 1.23 9.02 13.52
C ASP A 284 1.43 7.53 13.26
N MET A 285 2.19 7.23 12.21
CA MET A 285 2.57 5.85 11.91
C MET A 285 3.57 5.24 12.91
N MET A 286 3.91 5.94 14.00
CA MET A 286 4.91 5.52 14.96
C MET A 286 4.38 5.25 16.38
N THR A 287 3.12 5.55 16.69
CA THR A 287 2.53 5.29 18.02
C THR A 287 1.86 3.92 18.18
N ILE A 288 2.20 2.92 17.35
CA ILE A 288 1.66 1.55 17.44
C ILE A 288 2.75 0.48 17.33
#